data_AF-A0AA51NYQ9-F1
#
_entry.id   AF-A0AA51NYQ9-F1
#
_cell.length_a   1.000
_cell.length_b   1.000
_cell.length_c   1.000
_cell.angle_alpha   90.00
_cell.angle_beta   90.00
_cell.angle_gamma   90.00
#
_symmetry.space_group_name_H-M   'P 1'
#
loop_
_entity.id
_entity.type
_entity.pdbx_description
1 polymer ?
#
loop_
_entity_poly.entity_id
_entity_poly.type
_entity_poly.pdbx_seq_one_letter_code
_entity_poly.pdbx_strand_id
1 'polypeptide(L)' 'DKVTWAGARVRKKGEGMPNFENNNLHGNLYVTFDIDFPKQDFTDEEKEG' A
#
# COMPACT_ATOMS: atom_id res chain seq x y z
N ASP A 1 -4.54 -9.09 11.69
CA ASP A 1 -3.84 -8.38 10.60
C ASP A 1 -4.56 -8.54 9.27
N LYS A 2 -4.44 -7.56 8.36
CA LYS A 2 -4.90 -7.68 6.98
C LYS A 2 -3.67 -7.88 6.09
N VAL A 3 -3.55 -9.05 5.49
CA VAL A 3 -2.52 -9.34 4.48
C VAL A 3 -2.83 -8.52 3.22
N THR A 4 -1.81 -7.91 2.62
CA THR A 4 -1.91 -7.18 1.35
C THR A 4 -1.24 -7.99 0.25
N TRP A 5 -1.77 -7.93 -0.97
CA TRP A 5 -1.20 -8.63 -2.13
C TRP A 5 -0.39 -7.68 -3.01
N ALA A 6 0.45 -8.23 -3.90
CA ALA A 6 1.21 -7.41 -4.84
C ALA A 6 0.29 -6.61 -5.77
N GLY A 7 0.51 -5.30 -5.87
CA GLY A 7 -0.37 -4.38 -6.59
C GLY A 7 -1.64 -3.99 -5.81
N ALA A 8 -1.76 -4.33 -4.53
CA ALA A 8 -2.86 -3.88 -3.69
C ALA A 8 -2.90 -2.34 -3.62
N ARG A 9 -4.12 -1.78 -3.62
CA ARG A 9 -4.34 -0.33 -3.45
C ARG A 9 -5.19 -0.06 -2.21
N VAL A 10 -4.68 0.78 -1.33
CA VAL A 10 -5.36 1.24 -0.11
C VAL A 10 -5.79 2.69 -0.28
N ARG A 11 -7.03 3.00 0.09
CA ARG A 11 -7.58 4.35 0.11
C ARG A 11 -7.68 4.85 1.55
N LYS A 12 -7.01 5.97 1.87
CA LYS A 12 -7.14 6.67 3.15
C LYS A 12 -7.88 7.99 2.95
N LYS A 13 -9.08 8.09 3.53
CA LYS A 13 -9.98 9.24 3.32
C LYS A 13 -9.49 10.46 4.11
N GLY A 14 -9.50 11.64 3.49
CA GLY A 14 -9.16 12.91 4.15
C GLY A 14 -7.66 13.19 4.29
N GLU A 15 -6.81 12.32 3.76
CA GLU A 15 -5.34 12.42 3.84
C GLU A 15 -4.71 12.89 2.53
N GLY A 16 -5.55 13.34 1.59
CA GLY A 16 -5.10 13.95 0.36
C GLY A 16 -4.88 15.45 0.50
N MET A 17 -4.59 16.09 -0.63
CA MET A 17 -4.39 17.54 -0.70
C MET A 17 -5.65 18.31 -0.28
N PRO A 18 -5.50 19.50 0.33
CA PRO A 18 -6.62 20.38 0.61
C PRO A 18 -7.28 20.84 -0.69
N ASN A 19 -8.59 21.05 -0.64
CA ASN A 19 -9.37 21.59 -1.74
C ASN A 19 -9.10 23.10 -1.89
N PHE A 20 -8.95 23.57 -3.13
CA PHE A 20 -8.62 24.96 -3.43
C PHE A 20 -9.67 25.99 -2.99
N GLU A 21 -10.95 25.62 -2.94
CA GLU A 21 -12.07 26.52 -2.58
C GLU A 21 -12.41 26.46 -1.09
N ASN A 22 -12.15 25.32 -0.44
CA ASN A 22 -12.37 25.14 0.99
C ASN A 22 -11.26 24.27 1.61
N ASN A 23 -10.29 24.94 2.24
CA ASN A 23 -9.13 24.29 2.85
C ASN A 23 -9.46 23.38 4.04
N ASN A 24 -10.70 23.35 4.54
CA ASN A 24 -11.13 22.35 5.54
C ASN A 24 -11.50 21.00 4.92
N LEU A 25 -11.62 20.93 3.59
CA LEU A 25 -11.88 19.69 2.85
C LEU A 25 -10.58 19.15 2.27
N HIS A 26 -10.32 17.86 2.48
CA HIS A 26 -9.14 17.17 1.95
C HIS A 26 -9.54 16.01 1.05
N GLY A 27 -8.71 15.76 0.03
CA GLY A 27 -8.84 14.61 -0.84
C GLY A 27 -8.56 13.27 -0.15
N ASN A 28 -8.48 12.20 -0.92
CA ASN A 28 -8.07 10.89 -0.42
C ASN A 28 -6.64 10.59 -0.86
N LEU A 29 -5.86 9.98 0.03
CA LEU A 29 -4.58 9.36 -0.33
C LEU A 29 -4.83 7.96 -0.88
N TYR A 30 -4.25 7.66 -2.03
CA TYR A 30 -4.20 6.31 -2.58
C TYR A 30 -2.77 5.79 -2.49
N VAL A 31 -2.59 4.71 -1.74
CA VAL A 31 -1.31 4.00 -1.59
C VAL A 31 -1.38 2.75 -2.43
N THR A 32 -0.44 2.57 -3.34
CA THR A 32 -0.28 1.35 -4.13
C THR A 32 0.97 0.64 -3.63
N PHE A 33 0.84 -0.66 -3.36
CA PHE A 33 1.95 -1.49 -2.92
C PHE A 33 2.52 -2.24 -4.11
N ASP A 34 3.71 -1.85 -4.53
CA ASP A 34 4.53 -2.62 -5.46
C ASP A 34 5.43 -3.55 -4.65
N ILE A 35 5.25 -4.86 -4.80
CA ILE A 35 5.96 -5.87 -4.01
C ILE A 35 6.99 -6.51 -4.92
N ASP A 36 8.27 -6.22 -4.67
CA ASP A 36 9.38 -6.92 -5.31
C ASP A 36 9.65 -8.22 -4.55
N PHE A 37 9.43 -9.35 -5.22
CA PHE A 37 9.69 -10.66 -4.63
C PHE A 37 11.16 -11.03 -4.78
N PRO A 38 11.73 -11.80 -3.82
CA PRO A 38 13.08 -12.31 -3.95
C PRO A 38 13.29 -13.03 -5.28
N LYS A 39 14.40 -12.70 -5.96
CA LYS A 39 14.74 -13.25 -7.29
C LYS A 39 15.46 -14.61 -7.21
N GLN A 40 15.97 -14.95 -6.04
CA GLN A 40 16.58 -16.24 -5.77
C GLN A 40 15.55 -17.17 -5.13
N ASP A 41 15.69 -18.46 -5.39
CA ASP A 41 14.88 -19.47 -4.71
C ASP A 41 15.20 -19.45 -3.22
N PHE A 42 14.16 -19.57 -2.39
CA PHE A 42 14.31 -19.76 -0.96
C PHE A 42 14.99 -21.11 -0.66
N THR A 43 15.80 -21.17 0.40
CA THR A 43 16.33 -22.43 0.91
C THR A 43 15.21 -23.31 1.46
N ASP A 44 15.48 -24.59 1.69
CA ASP A 44 14.47 -25.50 2.23
C ASP A 44 14.07 -25.09 3.66
N GLU A 45 15.03 -24.61 4.47
CA GLU A 45 14.74 -24.09 5.81
C GLU A 45 13.86 -22.82 5.78
N GLU A 46 14.04 -21.94 4.80
CA GLU A 46 13.23 -20.72 4.65
C GLU A 46 11.80 -21.00 4.20
N LYS A 47 11.57 -22.11 3.48
CA LYS A 47 10.24 -22.53 3.02
C LYS A 47 9.42 -23.24 4.09
N GLU A 48 10.06 -23.85 5.08
CA GLU A 48 9.40 -24.56 6.19
C GLU A 48 8.88 -23.62 7.30
N GLY A 49 9.27 -22.34 7.25
CA GLY A 49 8.89 -21.30 8.21
C GLY A 49 7.44 -20.80 8.14
#